data_AF-A0A6B2RU93-F1
#
_entry.id   AF-A0A6B2RU93-F1
#
_cell.length_a   1.000
_cell.length_b   1.000
_cell.length_c   1.000
_cell.angle_alpha   90.00
_cell.angle_beta   90.00
_cell.angle_gamma   90.00
#
_symmetry.space_group_name_H-M   'P 1'
#
loop_
_entity.id
_entity.type
_entity.pdbx_description
1 polymer ?
#
loop_
_entity_poly.entity_id
_entity_poly.type
_entity_poly.pdbx_seq_one_letter_code
_entity_poly.pdbx_strand_id
1 'polypeptide(L)'
;MNAVREVADRVWVTDAAAGRTPPSTHRDDLRRAAGLPEWRAREFLVGRGLLRLLIAAVHPAAGGAAITADAHGKPRIAGLPGVGVSVSHSGGAVA
;
A
#
# COMPACT_ATOMS: atom_id res chain seq x y z
N MET A 1 -5.45 14.90 2.37
CA MET A 1 -4.34 14.03 2.79
C MET A 1 -4.84 13.14 3.90
N ASN A 2 -4.67 11.82 3.80
CA ASN A 2 -4.95 10.90 4.91
C ASN A 2 -3.85 11.10 5.97
N ALA A 3 -4.22 11.22 7.25
CA ALA A 3 -3.26 11.48 8.30
C ALA A 3 -2.44 10.21 8.60
N VAL A 4 -1.12 10.26 8.35
CA VAL A 4 -0.19 9.24 8.82
C VAL A 4 0.03 9.45 10.31
N ARG A 5 -0.12 8.38 11.09
CA ARG A 5 -0.01 8.42 12.55
C ARG A 5 0.95 7.33 13.03
N GLU A 6 1.88 7.68 13.89
CA GLU A 6 2.66 6.70 14.65
C GLU A 6 1.82 6.24 15.85
N VAL A 7 1.56 4.95 15.97
CA VAL A 7 0.69 4.36 17.01
C VAL A 7 1.47 3.57 18.06
N ALA A 8 2.72 3.23 17.76
CA ALA A 8 3.72 2.67 18.67
C ALA A 8 5.12 2.95 18.08
N ASP A 9 6.20 2.75 18.87
CA ASP A 9 7.58 2.94 18.38
C ASP A 9 7.78 2.24 17.03
N ARG A 10 8.04 3.04 16.00
CA ARG A 10 8.28 2.57 14.62
C ARG A 10 7.12 1.78 14.00
N VAL A 11 5.89 2.07 14.42
CA VAL A 11 4.66 1.52 13.85
C VAL A 11 3.76 2.66 13.40
N TRP A 12 3.57 2.77 12.09
CA TRP A 12 2.74 3.80 11.47
C TRP A 12 1.49 3.21 10.83
N VAL A 13 0.39 3.93 10.96
CA VAL A 13 -0.90 3.60 10.36
C VAL A 13 -1.41 4.80 9.57
N THR A 14 -2.03 4.52 8.44
CA THR A 14 -2.85 5.46 7.70
C THR A 14 -4.11 4.71 7.25
N ASP A 15 -5.23 5.40 7.16
CA ASP A 15 -6.49 4.82 6.77
C ASP A 15 -7.29 5.84 5.95
N ALA A 16 -8.19 5.33 5.11
CA ALA A 16 -8.95 6.17 4.21
C ALA A 16 -10.21 5.49 3.68
N ALA A 17 -11.17 6.30 3.24
CA ALA A 17 -12.20 5.84 2.32
C ALA A 17 -11.57 5.54 0.96
N ALA A 18 -11.83 4.36 0.41
CA ALA A 18 -11.28 3.90 -0.87
C ALA A 18 -11.57 4.88 -2.02
N GLY A 19 -12.77 5.47 -2.05
CA GLY A 19 -13.16 6.47 -3.06
C GLY A 19 -12.43 7.82 -2.95
N ARG A 20 -11.67 8.06 -1.86
CA ARG A 20 -10.86 9.27 -1.67
C ARG A 20 -9.36 9.02 -1.79
N THR A 21 -8.96 7.77 -1.98
CA THR A 21 -7.55 7.37 -2.10
C THR A 21 -7.22 7.22 -3.58
N PRO A 22 -6.22 7.97 -4.10
CA PRO A 22 -5.75 7.76 -5.45
C PRO A 22 -5.23 6.32 -5.62
N PRO A 23 -5.68 5.57 -6.64
CA PRO A 23 -5.11 4.27 -6.94
C PRO A 23 -3.63 4.41 -7.32
N SER A 24 -2.83 3.37 -7.05
CA SER A 24 -1.44 3.34 -7.49
C SER A 24 -1.35 3.40 -9.01
N THR A 25 -0.48 4.28 -9.51
CA THR A 25 -0.09 4.38 -10.93
C THR A 25 1.27 3.74 -11.20
N HIS A 26 1.88 3.11 -10.19
CA HIS A 26 3.19 2.50 -10.35
C HIS A 26 3.12 1.29 -11.29
N ARG A 27 4.05 1.21 -12.24
CA ARG A 27 4.10 0.19 -13.31
C ARG A 27 3.91 -1.24 -12.79
N ASP A 28 4.62 -1.60 -11.71
CA ASP A 28 4.54 -2.96 -11.15
C ASP A 28 3.19 -3.26 -10.49
N ASP A 29 2.54 -2.26 -9.91
CA ASP A 29 1.21 -2.44 -9.32
C ASP A 29 0.17 -2.60 -10.42
N LEU A 30 0.26 -1.78 -11.49
CA LEU A 30 -0.59 -1.92 -12.67
C LEU A 30 -0.43 -3.29 -13.33
N ARG A 31 0.82 -3.77 -13.49
CA ARG A 31 1.10 -5.10 -14.05
C ARG A 31 0.45 -6.21 -13.22
N ARG A 32 0.54 -6.13 -11.89
CA ARG A 32 -0.09 -7.14 -11.02
C ARG A 32 -1.62 -7.05 -11.04
N ALA A 33 -2.17 -5.83 -11.06
CA ALA A 33 -3.61 -5.60 -11.11
C ALA A 33 -4.26 -6.15 -12.38
N ALA A 34 -3.53 -6.16 -13.51
CA ALA A 34 -4.03 -6.67 -14.79
C ALA A 34 -4.44 -8.15 -14.76
N GLY A 35 -3.92 -8.95 -13.82
CA GLY A 35 -4.29 -10.36 -13.65
C GLY A 35 -5.43 -10.60 -12.66
N LEU A 36 -6.02 -9.55 -12.08
CA LEU A 36 -7.06 -9.67 -11.05
C LEU A 36 -8.45 -9.40 -11.64
N PRO A 37 -9.53 -9.99 -11.07
CA PRO A 37 -10.89 -9.54 -11.34
C PRO A 37 -11.03 -8.04 -11.09
N GLU A 38 -11.85 -7.34 -11.89
CA GLU A 38 -11.93 -5.88 -11.90
C GLU A 38 -12.15 -5.28 -10.49
N TRP A 39 -13.09 -5.84 -9.72
CA TRP A 39 -13.36 -5.39 -8.35
C TRP A 39 -12.14 -5.54 -7.44
N ARG A 40 -11.39 -6.63 -7.58
CA ARG A 40 -10.19 -6.91 -6.78
C ARG A 40 -9.00 -6.06 -7.24
N ALA A 41 -8.90 -5.78 -8.54
CA ALA A 41 -7.91 -4.87 -9.10
C ALA A 41 -8.08 -3.46 -8.53
N ARG A 42 -9.32 -2.97 -8.43
CA ARG A 42 -9.63 -1.67 -7.81
C ARG A 42 -9.18 -1.61 -6.36
N GLU A 43 -9.56 -2.58 -5.54
CA GLU A 43 -9.13 -2.65 -4.13
C GLU A 43 -7.61 -2.71 -4.00
N PHE A 44 -6.98 -3.58 -4.79
CA PHE A 44 -5.53 -3.74 -4.81
C PHE A 44 -4.84 -2.40 -5.12
N LEU A 45 -5.21 -1.73 -6.22
CA LEU A 45 -4.59 -0.48 -6.62
C LEU A 45 -4.80 0.64 -5.59
N VAL A 46 -5.99 0.73 -4.99
CA VAL A 46 -6.27 1.68 -3.90
C VAL A 46 -5.39 1.40 -2.68
N GLY A 47 -5.28 0.14 -2.25
CA GLY A 47 -4.37 -0.26 -1.16
C GLY A 47 -2.91 0.09 -1.43
N ARG A 48 -2.46 -0.12 -2.67
CA ARG A 48 -1.08 0.21 -3.08
C ARG A 48 -0.85 1.70 -3.17
N GLY A 49 -1.85 2.48 -3.59
CA GLY A 49 -1.80 3.94 -3.56
C GLY A 49 -1.60 4.44 -2.13
N LEU A 50 -2.41 3.95 -1.19
CA LEU A 50 -2.27 4.30 0.22
C LEU A 50 -0.92 3.90 0.81
N LEU A 51 -0.46 2.68 0.55
CA LEU A 51 0.83 2.18 1.01
C LEU A 51 2.00 3.03 0.48
N ARG A 52 1.97 3.44 -0.80
CA ARG A 52 3.01 4.30 -1.36
C ARG A 52 3.02 5.69 -0.73
N LEU A 53 1.85 6.26 -0.44
CA LEU A 53 1.74 7.52 0.30
C LEU A 53 2.32 7.37 1.71
N LEU A 54 2.02 6.26 2.39
CA LEU A 54 2.59 5.98 3.71
C LEU A 54 4.11 5.88 3.66
N ILE A 55 4.67 5.07 2.74
CA ILE A 55 6.11 4.90 2.59
C ILE A 55 6.79 6.23 2.28
N ALA A 56 6.24 7.04 1.36
CA ALA A 56 6.79 8.34 1.04
C ALA A 56 6.79 9.30 2.25
N ALA A 57 5.81 9.18 3.15
CA ALA A 57 5.73 9.99 4.36
C ALA A 57 6.70 9.55 5.46
N VAL A 58 6.82 8.24 5.72
CA VAL A 58 7.62 7.72 6.85
C VAL A 58 9.06 7.36 6.48
N HIS A 59 9.30 7.07 5.20
CA HIS A 59 10.61 6.69 4.68
C HIS A 59 10.81 7.26 3.26
N PRO A 60 11.01 8.59 3.10
CA PRO A 60 11.03 9.26 1.79
C PRO A 60 11.99 8.64 0.77
N ALA A 61 13.17 8.18 1.22
CA ALA A 61 14.16 7.52 0.38
C ALA A 61 13.67 6.20 -0.25
N ALA A 62 12.59 5.62 0.26
CA ALA A 62 11.97 4.39 -0.23
C ALA A 62 10.66 4.64 -1.00
N GLY A 63 10.27 5.89 -1.26
CA GLY A 63 9.02 6.20 -1.96
C GLY A 63 8.89 5.58 -3.36
N GLY A 64 10.04 5.35 -4.02
CA GLY A 64 10.13 4.66 -5.32
C GLY A 64 10.44 3.17 -5.23
N ALA A 65 10.51 2.58 -4.03
CA ALA A 65 10.89 1.17 -3.87
C ALA A 65 9.88 0.23 -4.54
N ALA A 66 10.40 -0.87 -5.06
CA ALA A 66 9.57 -1.96 -5.54
C ALA A 66 8.86 -2.59 -4.34
N ILE A 67 7.55 -2.80 -4.46
CA ILE A 67 6.76 -3.50 -3.45
C ILE A 67 6.39 -4.85 -4.07
N THR A 68 6.91 -5.94 -3.53
CA THR A 68 6.63 -7.29 -4.02
C THR A 68 5.62 -7.98 -3.11
N ALA A 69 5.13 -9.14 -3.51
CA ALA A 69 4.38 -10.04 -2.63
C ALA A 69 5.26 -11.24 -2.30
N ASP A 70 5.22 -11.71 -1.05
CA ASP A 70 5.84 -12.99 -0.71
C ASP A 70 4.96 -14.18 -1.13
N ALA A 71 5.41 -15.40 -0.80
CA ALA A 71 4.71 -16.64 -1.13
C ALA A 71 3.28 -16.71 -0.56
N HIS A 72 2.96 -15.92 0.46
CA HIS A 72 1.63 -15.84 1.08
C HIS A 72 0.85 -14.60 0.62
N GLY A 73 1.37 -13.85 -0.35
CA GLY A 73 0.74 -12.65 -0.87
C GLY A 73 1.00 -11.40 -0.02
N LYS A 74 1.80 -11.48 1.05
CA LYS A 74 2.06 -10.34 1.94
C LYS A 74 3.00 -9.34 1.26
N PRO A 75 2.69 -8.03 1.28
CA PRO A 75 3.55 -7.02 0.69
C PRO A 75 4.91 -6.96 1.39
N ARG A 76 5.98 -6.85 0.61
CA ARG A 76 7.36 -6.60 1.04
C ARG A 76 7.94 -5.43 0.29
N ILE A 77 8.77 -4.62 0.95
CA ILE A 77 9.43 -3.48 0.33
C ILE A 77 10.88 -3.87 0.00
N ALA A 78 11.25 -3.79 -1.26
CA ALA A 78 12.60 -4.09 -1.71
C ALA A 78 13.61 -3.13 -1.06
N GLY A 79 14.73 -3.68 -0.57
CA GLY A 79 15.75 -2.92 0.17
C GLY A 79 15.42 -2.67 1.65
N LEU A 80 14.22 -3.06 2.14
CA LEU A 80 13.80 -2.88 3.53
C LEU A 80 13.31 -4.21 4.16
N PRO A 81 14.18 -5.22 4.31
CA PRO A 81 13.77 -6.55 4.78
C PRO A 81 13.26 -6.56 6.23
N GLY A 82 13.61 -5.56 7.04
CA GLY A 82 13.13 -5.40 8.43
C GLY A 82 11.77 -4.72 8.56
N VAL A 83 11.18 -4.23 7.46
CA VAL A 83 9.89 -3.50 7.51
C VAL A 83 8.74 -4.47 7.26
N GLY A 84 7.88 -4.62 8.27
CA GLY A 84 6.61 -5.33 8.14
C GLY A 84 5.54 -4.42 7.53
N VAL A 85 4.80 -4.94 6.55
CA VAL A 85 3.67 -4.24 5.95
C VAL A 85 2.41 -5.09 6.04
N SER A 86 1.30 -4.44 6.36
CA SER A 86 -0.05 -4.99 6.23
C SER A 86 -0.89 -3.99 5.46
N VAL A 87 -1.80 -4.50 4.61
CA VAL A 87 -2.80 -3.68 3.91
C VAL A 87 -4.12 -4.41 4.03
N SER A 88 -5.16 -3.70 4.46
CA SER A 88 -6.49 -4.22 4.69
C SER A 88 -7.54 -3.42 3.93
N HIS A 89 -8.56 -4.11 3.44
CA HIS A 89 -9.71 -3.51 2.77
C HIS A 89 -10.99 -4.11 3.32
N SER A 90 -11.99 -3.28 3.61
CA SER A 90 -13.31 -3.76 4.00
C SER A 90 -14.35 -2.68 3.78
N GLY A 91 -15.48 -3.01 3.15
CA GLY A 91 -16.64 -2.11 3.06
C GLY A 91 -16.34 -0.72 2.48
N GLY A 92 -15.39 -0.60 1.55
CA GLY A 92 -14.97 0.70 0.99
C GLY A 92 -13.99 1.49 1.86
N ALA A 93 -13.48 0.91 2.94
CA ALA A 93 -12.34 1.41 3.71
C ALA A 93 -11.04 0.71 3.30
N VAL A 94 -9.93 1.40 3.48
CA VAL A 94 -8.57 0.89 3.26
C VAL A 94 -7.65 1.38 4.37
N ALA A 95 -6.75 0.52 4.84
CA ALA A 95 -5.71 0.83 5.82
C ALA A 95 -4.41 0.08 5.49
#